data_AF-A0A8S2EUQ7-F1
#
_entry.id   AF-A0A8S2EUQ7-F1
#
_cell.length_a   1.000
_cell.length_b   1.000
_cell.length_c   1.000
_cell.angle_alpha   90.00
_cell.angle_beta   90.00
_cell.angle_gamma   90.00
#
_symmetry.space_group_name_H-M   'P 1'
#
loop_
_entity.id
_entity.type
_entity.pdbx_description
1 polymer ?
#
loop_
_entity_poly.entity_id
_entity_poly.type
_entity_poly.pdbx_seq_one_letter_code
_entity_poly.pdbx_strand_id
1 'polypeptide(L)'
;MQRVLGFLPIYGNAASPVWRGYLADTDCRWDVLSQVSDDRTDEERGQKRNRKQKVNFGGEDVDPGLSQHIAHLFVRDPWSVVEEFVNPKCGEEEECVYHFENLNSTVWNSLRFKPPPLTEEDIGWRIELRPMDLQLRDFENAALSIFAVLLTQTILKYKLNLLLPISKVDDNMEIAEKRDAVRTQKFYFRQTVAPELISKYFDLIRKRSNGTQLTNAMWMRQFIATHPKYQHDSIVTDEIQYDLMWKIQQLTNQ
;
A
#
# COMPACT_ATOMS: atom_id res chain seq x y z
N MET A 1 -22.73 -1.63 1.30
CA MET A 1 -21.55 -2.48 1.00
C MET A 1 -20.51 -1.57 0.39
N GLN A 2 -19.44 -1.23 1.12
CA GLN A 2 -18.37 -0.36 0.60
C GLN A 2 -17.63 -1.11 -0.52
N ARG A 3 -17.48 -0.46 -1.67
CA ARG A 3 -16.77 -0.99 -2.84
C ARG A 3 -15.49 -0.17 -3.01
N VAL A 4 -14.35 -0.83 -3.20
CA VAL A 4 -13.03 -0.19 -3.31
C VAL A 4 -12.36 -0.64 -4.60
N LEU A 5 -11.44 0.17 -5.10
CA LEU A 5 -10.65 -0.11 -6.30
C LEU A 5 -9.78 -1.36 -6.09
N GLY A 6 -9.95 -2.39 -6.93
CA GLY A 6 -9.05 -3.55 -6.94
C GLY A 6 -7.70 -3.16 -7.54
N PHE A 7 -6.69 -2.93 -6.70
CA PHE A 7 -5.42 -2.35 -7.15
C PHE A 7 -4.46 -3.43 -7.69
N LEU A 8 -4.24 -3.44 -9.01
CA LEU A 8 -3.38 -4.40 -9.69
C LEU A 8 -1.87 -4.32 -9.40
N PRO A 9 -1.26 -3.15 -9.10
CA PRO A 9 0.19 -3.09 -8.94
C PRO A 9 0.72 -3.67 -7.63
N ILE A 10 -0.15 -4.03 -6.66
CA ILE A 10 0.28 -4.69 -5.40
C ILE A 10 0.92 -6.05 -5.68
N TYR A 11 0.37 -6.80 -6.65
CA TYR A 11 0.68 -8.21 -6.78
C TYR A 11 2.05 -8.51 -7.38
N GLY A 12 2.68 -7.53 -8.05
CA GLY A 12 3.91 -7.74 -8.81
C GLY A 12 5.14 -7.02 -8.27
N ASN A 13 5.08 -6.37 -7.10
CA ASN A 13 6.16 -5.47 -6.65
C ASN A 13 6.97 -5.97 -5.44
N ALA A 14 6.65 -7.15 -4.89
CA ALA A 14 7.23 -7.67 -3.65
C ALA A 14 8.78 -7.59 -3.56
N ALA A 15 9.29 -7.03 -2.46
CA ALA A 15 10.71 -6.78 -2.24
C ALA A 15 11.16 -6.92 -0.77
N SER A 16 10.41 -7.61 0.09
CA SER A 16 10.69 -7.66 1.54
C SER A 16 10.68 -9.09 2.13
N PRO A 17 11.57 -10.01 1.70
CA PRO A 17 11.52 -11.42 2.09
C PRO A 17 12.30 -11.77 3.38
N VAL A 18 13.01 -10.82 3.98
CA VAL A 18 13.91 -11.05 5.13
C VAL A 18 13.56 -10.10 6.25
N TRP A 19 13.37 -10.65 7.46
CA TRP A 19 13.09 -9.89 8.68
C TRP A 19 14.03 -10.32 9.79
N ARG A 20 14.72 -9.36 10.41
CA ARG A 20 15.61 -9.59 11.57
C ARG A 20 16.64 -10.70 11.37
N GLY A 21 17.19 -10.83 10.16
CA GLY A 21 18.15 -11.89 9.81
C GLY A 21 17.52 -13.25 9.52
N TYR A 22 16.21 -13.33 9.29
CA TYR A 22 15.53 -14.58 8.92
C TYR A 22 14.79 -14.45 7.61
N LEU A 23 14.89 -15.48 6.76
CA LEU A 23 14.00 -15.65 5.62
C LEU A 23 12.58 -15.90 6.12
N ALA A 24 11.68 -14.98 5.80
CA ALA A 24 10.27 -15.10 6.14
C ALA A 24 9.51 -15.93 5.10
N ASP A 25 8.30 -16.37 5.41
CA ASP A 25 7.40 -17.00 4.43
C ASP A 25 6.42 -15.99 3.78
N THR A 26 6.82 -14.71 3.80
CA THR A 26 6.13 -13.59 3.14
C THR A 26 7.12 -12.79 2.29
N ASP A 27 6.63 -12.11 1.25
CA ASP A 27 7.49 -11.36 0.31
C ASP A 27 7.28 -9.83 0.33
N CYS A 28 6.30 -9.35 1.08
CA CYS A 28 5.88 -7.96 1.16
C CYS A 28 6.06 -7.42 2.58
N ARG A 29 5.95 -6.10 2.75
CA ARG A 29 6.13 -5.42 4.04
C ARG A 29 4.84 -5.06 4.76
N TRP A 30 3.68 -5.30 4.16
CA TRP A 30 2.43 -4.70 4.60
C TRP A 30 2.02 -5.21 5.99
N ASP A 31 2.16 -6.51 6.21
CA ASP A 31 1.84 -7.16 7.49
C ASP A 31 2.70 -6.61 8.64
N VAL A 32 4.00 -6.46 8.44
CA VAL A 32 4.93 -5.90 9.43
C VAL A 32 4.59 -4.44 9.68
N LEU A 33 4.48 -3.61 8.64
CA LEU A 33 4.17 -2.18 8.81
C LEU A 33 2.82 -1.96 9.48
N SER A 34 1.82 -2.79 9.21
CA SER A 34 0.50 -2.69 9.84
C SER A 34 0.54 -2.95 11.34
N GLN A 35 1.50 -3.74 11.82
CA GLN A 35 1.67 -4.09 13.23
C GLN A 35 2.55 -3.10 14.00
N VAL A 36 3.53 -2.46 13.33
CA VAL A 36 4.46 -1.52 13.96
C VAL A 36 3.75 -0.30 14.55
N SER A 37 2.66 0.14 13.93
CA SER A 37 1.86 1.28 14.39
C SER A 37 0.47 0.87 14.90
N ASP A 38 0.29 -0.38 15.32
CA ASP A 38 -0.99 -0.85 15.86
C ASP A 38 -1.16 -0.42 17.32
N ASP A 39 -1.86 0.70 17.49
CA ASP A 39 -2.19 1.35 18.75
C ASP A 39 -3.30 0.67 19.57
N ARG A 40 -3.98 -0.32 18.99
CA ARG A 40 -5.14 -0.95 19.62
C ARG A 40 -4.77 -1.64 20.93
N THR A 41 -5.58 -1.38 21.95
CA THR A 41 -5.63 -2.14 23.20
C THR A 41 -6.07 -3.58 22.94
N ASP A 42 -5.82 -4.47 23.90
CA ASP A 42 -6.27 -5.87 23.80
C ASP A 42 -7.80 -5.99 23.70
N GLU A 43 -8.53 -5.07 24.33
CA GLU A 43 -10.00 -4.98 24.18
C GLU A 43 -10.38 -4.67 22.73
N GLU A 44 -9.78 -3.65 22.12
CA GLU A 44 -10.06 -3.25 20.74
C GLU A 44 -9.63 -4.32 19.72
N ARG A 45 -8.55 -5.06 19.98
CA ARG A 45 -8.14 -6.22 19.16
C ARG A 45 -9.15 -7.36 19.26
N GLY A 46 -9.75 -7.56 20.44
CA GLY A 46 -10.80 -8.56 20.68
C GLY A 46 -12.13 -8.23 19.99
N GLN A 47 -12.35 -6.97 19.60
CA GLN A 47 -13.56 -6.55 18.91
C GLN A 47 -13.52 -6.91 17.41
N LYS A 48 -14.58 -7.57 16.94
CA LYS A 48 -14.76 -7.77 15.50
C LYS A 48 -15.11 -6.44 14.85
N ARG A 49 -14.42 -6.11 13.75
CA ARG A 49 -14.71 -4.94 12.92
C ARG A 49 -16.22 -4.86 12.62
N ASN A 50 -16.88 -3.84 13.16
CA ASN A 50 -18.32 -3.66 12.97
C ASN A 50 -18.61 -3.08 11.58
N ARG A 51 -18.66 -3.94 10.56
CA ARG A 51 -18.92 -3.58 9.15
C ARG A 51 -20.31 -2.97 8.90
N LYS A 52 -21.18 -2.93 9.90
CA LYS A 52 -22.57 -2.44 9.82
C LYS A 52 -22.79 -1.11 10.53
N GLN A 53 -21.83 -0.63 11.32
CA GLN A 53 -21.96 0.64 12.02
C GLN A 53 -21.95 1.77 10.99
N LYS A 54 -23.13 2.33 10.74
CA LYS A 54 -23.29 3.53 9.95
C LYS A 54 -23.29 4.72 10.89
N VAL A 55 -22.31 5.58 10.74
CA VAL A 55 -22.27 6.86 11.46
C VAL A 55 -22.60 7.92 10.43
N ASN A 56 -23.71 8.62 10.64
CA ASN A 56 -24.09 9.76 9.84
C ASN A 56 -23.74 11.01 10.64
N PHE A 57 -22.57 11.61 10.36
CA PHE A 57 -22.29 12.95 10.84
C PHE A 57 -23.18 13.88 10.02
N GLY A 58 -24.30 14.28 10.63
CA GLY A 58 -25.37 15.04 10.00
C GLY A 58 -24.91 16.44 9.58
N GLY A 59 -25.05 16.70 8.30
CA GLY A 59 -25.13 18.01 7.65
C GLY A 59 -25.88 17.78 6.35
N GLU A 60 -26.82 18.64 5.99
CA GLU A 60 -27.74 18.40 4.85
C GLU A 60 -27.00 18.27 3.49
N ASP A 61 -25.72 18.67 3.44
CA ASP A 61 -24.92 18.78 2.21
C ASP A 61 -23.79 17.74 2.02
N VAL A 62 -23.58 16.78 2.94
CA VAL A 62 -22.47 15.81 2.84
C VAL A 62 -22.94 14.42 2.43
N ASP A 63 -22.33 13.85 1.38
CA ASP A 63 -22.61 12.48 0.92
C ASP A 63 -22.44 11.45 2.05
N PRO A 64 -23.40 10.52 2.25
CA PRO A 64 -23.31 9.52 3.32
C PRO A 64 -22.09 8.61 3.24
N GLY A 65 -21.57 8.34 2.04
CA GLY A 65 -20.36 7.55 1.85
C GLY A 65 -19.11 8.27 2.33
N LEU A 66 -18.99 9.57 1.99
CA LEU A 66 -17.93 10.43 2.48
C LEU A 66 -18.01 10.64 4.00
N SER A 67 -19.20 10.94 4.53
CA SER A 67 -19.43 11.08 5.98
C SER A 67 -18.99 9.82 6.74
N GLN A 68 -19.33 8.64 6.21
CA GLN A 68 -18.90 7.36 6.78
C GLN A 68 -17.38 7.13 6.70
N HIS A 69 -16.72 7.60 5.64
CA HIS A 69 -15.27 7.52 5.51
C HIS A 69 -14.58 8.38 6.57
N ILE A 70 -15.00 9.63 6.71
CA ILE A 70 -14.48 10.55 7.72
C ILE A 70 -14.75 9.99 9.12
N ALA A 71 -15.97 9.51 9.39
CA ALA A 71 -16.32 8.84 10.64
C ALA A 71 -15.33 7.74 11.05
N HIS A 72 -14.84 6.97 10.06
CA HIS A 72 -13.91 5.89 10.31
C HIS A 72 -12.49 6.37 10.65
N LEU A 73 -12.10 7.58 10.28
CA LEU A 73 -10.83 8.17 10.71
C LEU A 73 -10.89 8.58 12.19
N PHE A 74 -12.03 9.10 12.63
CA PHE A 74 -12.26 9.62 13.99
C PHE A 74 -12.52 8.55 15.06
N VAL A 75 -12.44 7.26 14.71
CA VAL A 75 -12.41 6.18 15.72
C VAL A 75 -11.02 6.04 16.34
N ARG A 76 -10.03 6.80 15.85
CA ARG A 76 -8.65 6.80 16.33
C ARG A 76 -8.39 8.02 17.20
N ASP A 77 -7.55 7.82 18.20
CA ASP A 77 -7.02 8.90 19.00
C ASP A 77 -5.84 9.57 18.28
N PRO A 78 -5.61 10.88 18.48
CA PRO A 78 -4.43 11.55 17.94
C PRO A 78 -3.17 11.02 18.63
N TRP A 79 -2.26 10.43 17.85
CA TRP A 79 -1.04 9.80 18.38
C TRP A 79 -0.03 10.83 18.91
N SER A 80 0.11 11.96 18.24
CA SER A 80 1.06 13.01 18.62
C SER A 80 0.45 14.39 18.42
N VAL A 81 0.35 15.17 19.49
CA VAL A 81 -0.09 16.57 19.45
C VAL A 81 1.00 17.43 20.05
N VAL A 82 1.35 18.50 19.34
CA VAL A 82 2.32 19.49 19.79
C VAL A 82 1.56 20.56 20.58
N GLU A 83 2.09 20.97 21.74
CA GLU A 83 1.37 21.81 22.73
C GLU A 83 0.85 23.11 22.12
N GLU A 84 1.65 23.74 21.25
CA GLU A 84 1.31 24.97 20.54
C GLU A 84 0.06 24.83 19.66
N PHE A 85 -0.24 23.62 19.18
CA PHE A 85 -1.39 23.32 18.34
C PHE A 85 -2.53 22.61 19.09
N VAL A 86 -2.52 22.61 20.42
CA VAL A 86 -3.65 22.10 21.23
C VAL A 86 -4.85 23.03 21.12
N ASN A 87 -4.59 24.34 21.20
CA ASN A 87 -5.59 25.38 21.01
C ASN A 87 -5.13 26.25 19.83
N PRO A 88 -5.26 25.77 18.58
CA PRO A 88 -4.96 26.59 17.44
C PRO A 88 -5.76 27.89 17.54
N LYS A 89 -5.15 29.01 17.18
CA LYS A 89 -5.82 30.30 17.02
C LYS A 89 -6.66 30.23 15.75
N CYS A 90 -7.77 29.50 15.81
CA CYS A 90 -8.74 29.41 14.72
C CYS A 90 -9.23 30.81 14.38
N GLY A 91 -8.69 31.35 13.29
CA GLY A 91 -8.73 32.75 12.87
C GLY A 91 -7.81 32.98 11.67
N GLU A 92 -6.76 32.17 11.53
CA GLU A 92 -5.96 31.99 10.32
C GLU A 92 -6.28 30.60 9.72
N GLU A 93 -6.55 30.53 8.41
CA GLU A 93 -7.11 29.34 7.75
C GLU A 93 -6.22 28.08 7.87
N GLU A 94 -4.88 28.23 7.95
CA GLU A 94 -3.94 27.10 8.05
C GLU A 94 -4.06 26.30 9.35
N GLU A 95 -4.35 26.95 10.48
CA GLU A 95 -4.41 26.25 11.77
C GLU A 95 -5.70 25.42 11.92
N CYS A 96 -6.73 25.73 11.14
CA CYS A 96 -8.03 25.04 11.17
C CYS A 96 -7.97 23.60 10.63
N VAL A 97 -6.99 23.25 9.78
CA VAL A 97 -6.83 21.89 9.23
C VAL A 97 -5.88 21.01 10.04
N TYR A 98 -5.11 21.59 10.97
CA TYR A 98 -4.09 20.85 11.73
C TYR A 98 -4.68 19.62 12.42
N HIS A 99 -5.78 19.77 13.16
CA HIS A 99 -6.40 18.66 13.88
C HIS A 99 -6.92 17.56 12.94
N PHE A 100 -7.47 17.95 11.79
CA PHE A 100 -7.92 16.98 10.79
C PHE A 100 -6.72 16.22 10.19
N GLU A 101 -5.67 16.94 9.79
CA GLU A 101 -4.47 16.33 9.23
C GLU A 101 -3.73 15.47 10.27
N ASN A 102 -3.77 15.82 11.56
CA ASN A 102 -3.21 14.99 12.63
C ASN A 102 -3.80 13.57 12.61
N LEU A 103 -5.13 13.45 12.46
CA LEU A 103 -5.82 12.17 12.35
C LEU A 103 -5.67 11.54 10.95
N ASN A 104 -5.90 12.31 9.88
CA ASN A 104 -5.87 11.79 8.51
C ASN A 104 -4.47 11.28 8.12
N SER A 105 -3.41 11.94 8.58
CA SER A 105 -2.02 11.57 8.29
C SER A 105 -1.55 10.33 9.05
N THR A 106 -2.17 10.00 10.20
CA THR A 106 -1.86 8.85 11.05
C THR A 106 -2.74 7.63 10.80
N VAL A 107 -3.74 7.74 9.91
CA VAL A 107 -4.44 6.57 9.37
C VAL A 107 -3.77 6.12 8.06
N TRP A 108 -2.95 5.07 8.14
CA TRP A 108 -2.16 4.57 7.01
C TRP A 108 -2.84 3.40 6.27
N ASN A 109 -3.83 3.73 5.43
CA ASN A 109 -4.48 2.78 4.52
C ASN A 109 -3.67 2.56 3.23
N SER A 110 -4.08 1.58 2.42
CA SER A 110 -3.46 1.28 1.11
C SER A 110 -3.66 2.41 0.09
N LEU A 111 -4.75 3.17 0.24
CA LEU A 111 -5.02 4.42 -0.46
C LEU A 111 -5.33 5.52 0.56
N ARG A 112 -4.90 6.75 0.28
CA ARG A 112 -5.30 7.92 1.08
C ARG A 112 -6.03 8.93 0.22
N PHE A 113 -7.20 9.34 0.69
CA PHE A 113 -7.94 10.47 0.13
C PHE A 113 -7.42 11.74 0.77
N LYS A 114 -6.94 12.69 -0.04
CA LYS A 114 -6.35 13.94 0.45
C LYS A 114 -7.20 15.12 0.00
N PRO A 115 -7.75 15.92 0.93
CA PRO A 115 -8.42 17.15 0.57
C PRO A 115 -7.45 18.15 -0.10
N PRO A 116 -8.00 19.13 -0.84
CA PRO A 116 -7.22 20.28 -1.26
C PRO A 116 -6.65 21.01 -0.02
N PRO A 117 -5.41 21.49 -0.07
CA PRO A 117 -4.90 22.39 0.95
C PRO A 117 -5.69 23.70 0.93
N LEU A 118 -5.79 24.39 2.07
CA LEU A 118 -6.48 25.68 2.14
C LEU A 118 -5.66 26.83 1.52
N THR A 119 -4.33 26.70 1.49
CA THR A 119 -3.42 27.78 1.07
C THR A 119 -2.88 27.67 -0.36
N GLU A 120 -3.18 26.59 -1.08
CA GLU A 120 -2.76 26.41 -2.47
C GLU A 120 -3.97 26.18 -3.37
N GLU A 121 -4.44 27.23 -4.05
CA GLU A 121 -5.65 27.20 -4.89
C GLU A 121 -5.54 26.24 -6.08
N ASP A 122 -4.33 25.98 -6.59
CA ASP A 122 -4.09 25.11 -7.75
C ASP A 122 -4.14 23.61 -7.43
N ILE A 123 -4.19 23.24 -6.15
CA ILE A 123 -4.17 21.83 -5.73
C ILE A 123 -5.58 21.34 -5.40
N GLY A 124 -6.11 20.45 -6.24
CA GLY A 124 -7.41 19.80 -6.00
C GLY A 124 -7.37 18.58 -5.08
N TRP A 125 -8.48 17.84 -5.08
CA TRP A 125 -8.62 16.55 -4.40
C TRP A 125 -7.64 15.51 -4.98
N ARG A 126 -6.93 14.79 -4.11
CA ARG A 126 -5.89 13.84 -4.52
C ARG A 126 -6.13 12.46 -3.93
N ILE A 127 -5.58 11.45 -4.59
CA ILE A 127 -5.49 10.08 -4.09
C ILE A 127 -4.02 9.70 -4.06
N GLU A 128 -3.55 9.22 -2.91
CA GLU A 128 -2.20 8.69 -2.74
C GLU A 128 -2.23 7.16 -2.84
N LEU A 129 -1.34 6.61 -3.67
CA LEU A 129 -1.16 5.16 -3.85
C LEU A 129 0.01 4.69 -2.99
N ARG A 130 -0.26 3.87 -1.97
CA ARG A 130 0.69 3.54 -0.90
C ARG A 130 1.21 2.08 -0.83
N PRO A 131 0.68 1.08 -1.57
CA PRO A 131 1.00 -0.32 -1.29
C PRO A 131 2.30 -0.83 -1.94
N MET A 132 2.99 -0.03 -2.77
CA MET A 132 4.16 -0.50 -3.53
C MET A 132 5.40 -0.63 -2.65
N ASP A 133 6.09 -1.77 -2.69
CA ASP A 133 7.45 -1.94 -2.18
C ASP A 133 8.43 -1.14 -3.03
N LEU A 134 9.51 -0.63 -2.41
CA LEU A 134 10.59 0.02 -3.12
C LEU A 134 11.39 -1.03 -3.90
N GLN A 135 11.73 -0.71 -5.14
CA GLN A 135 12.53 -1.58 -6.00
C GLN A 135 14.01 -1.23 -5.92
N LEU A 136 14.88 -2.21 -6.17
CA LEU A 136 16.34 -2.06 -6.07
C LEU A 136 16.93 -1.10 -7.13
N ARG A 137 16.28 -0.96 -8.28
CA ARG A 137 16.73 -0.13 -9.41
C ARG A 137 15.79 1.04 -9.66
N ASP A 138 16.37 2.20 -9.97
CA ASP A 138 15.65 3.43 -10.31
C ASP A 138 14.69 3.22 -11.48
N PHE A 139 15.12 2.47 -12.50
CA PHE A 139 14.26 2.11 -13.63
C PHE A 139 12.98 1.36 -13.20
N GLU A 140 13.07 0.44 -12.25
CA GLU A 140 11.91 -0.35 -11.79
C GLU A 140 10.95 0.53 -10.97
N ASN A 141 11.48 1.44 -10.14
CA ASN A 141 10.68 2.45 -9.42
C ASN A 141 10.00 3.44 -10.37
N ALA A 142 10.73 3.93 -11.38
CA ALA A 142 10.18 4.80 -12.42
C ALA A 142 9.10 4.09 -13.23
N ALA A 143 9.31 2.82 -13.62
CA ALA A 143 8.34 2.03 -14.36
C ALA A 143 7.03 1.84 -13.58
N LEU A 144 7.10 1.53 -12.27
CA LEU A 144 5.93 1.42 -11.40
C LEU A 144 5.21 2.77 -11.22
N SER A 145 5.96 3.86 -11.10
CA SER A 145 5.41 5.22 -10.96
C SER A 145 4.68 5.66 -12.22
N ILE A 146 5.29 5.48 -13.40
CA ILE A 146 4.69 5.76 -14.71
C ILE A 146 3.46 4.87 -14.91
N PHE A 147 3.54 3.58 -14.55
CA PHE A 147 2.40 2.68 -14.63
C PHE A 147 1.23 3.18 -13.80
N ALA A 148 1.45 3.65 -12.57
CA ALA A 148 0.41 4.21 -11.72
C ALA A 148 -0.26 5.43 -12.36
N VAL A 149 0.52 6.34 -12.96
CA VAL A 149 -0.01 7.51 -13.70
C VAL A 149 -0.84 7.08 -14.92
N LEU A 150 -0.32 6.15 -15.72
CA LEU A 150 -1.03 5.67 -16.91
C LEU A 150 -2.32 4.93 -16.54
N LEU A 151 -2.30 4.16 -15.46
CA LEU A 151 -3.47 3.46 -14.94
C LEU A 151 -4.55 4.45 -14.51
N THR A 152 -4.21 5.47 -13.72
CA THR A 152 -5.20 6.49 -13.27
C THR A 152 -5.75 7.28 -14.45
N GLN A 153 -4.91 7.69 -15.40
CA GLN A 153 -5.34 8.35 -16.63
C GLN A 153 -6.27 7.45 -17.47
N THR A 154 -5.97 6.15 -17.56
CA THR A 154 -6.81 5.18 -18.29
C THR A 154 -8.17 5.00 -17.59
N ILE A 155 -8.18 4.88 -16.26
CA ILE A 155 -9.42 4.78 -15.47
C ILE A 155 -10.32 5.98 -15.74
N LEU A 156 -9.76 7.18 -15.70
CA LEU A 156 -10.51 8.43 -15.93
C LEU A 156 -10.99 8.56 -17.37
N LYS A 157 -10.10 8.32 -18.35
CA LYS A 157 -10.39 8.45 -19.79
C LYS A 157 -11.48 7.49 -20.24
N TYR A 158 -11.43 6.24 -19.80
CA TYR A 158 -12.36 5.19 -20.23
C TYR A 158 -13.49 4.93 -19.22
N LYS A 159 -13.55 5.71 -18.12
CA LYS A 159 -14.51 5.54 -17.02
C LYS A 159 -14.58 4.09 -16.55
N LEU A 160 -13.41 3.47 -16.36
CA LEU A 160 -13.33 2.06 -15.99
C LEU A 160 -13.93 1.83 -14.61
N ASN A 161 -14.90 0.93 -14.54
CA ASN A 161 -15.41 0.45 -13.27
C ASN A 161 -14.50 -0.68 -12.77
N LEU A 162 -13.66 -0.39 -11.77
CA LEU A 162 -12.76 -1.38 -11.13
C LEU A 162 -13.22 -1.77 -9.72
N LEU A 163 -14.48 -1.47 -9.38
CA LEU A 163 -15.01 -1.66 -8.04
C LEU A 163 -15.10 -3.15 -7.69
N LEU A 164 -14.49 -3.52 -6.57
CA LEU A 164 -14.65 -4.81 -5.91
C LEU A 164 -15.32 -4.62 -4.54
N PRO A 165 -16.09 -5.61 -4.05
CA PRO A 165 -16.48 -5.65 -2.64
C PRO A 165 -15.23 -5.57 -1.75
N ILE A 166 -15.26 -4.72 -0.71
CA ILE A 166 -14.10 -4.53 0.19
C ILE A 166 -13.57 -5.84 0.77
N SER A 167 -14.44 -6.81 1.05
CA SER A 167 -14.01 -8.13 1.54
C SER A 167 -13.08 -8.86 0.57
N LYS A 168 -13.31 -8.74 -0.75
CA LYS A 168 -12.43 -9.34 -1.76
C LYS A 168 -11.11 -8.58 -1.90
N VAL A 169 -11.11 -7.29 -1.55
CA VAL A 169 -9.89 -6.48 -1.49
C VAL A 169 -9.08 -6.90 -0.26
N ASP A 170 -9.73 -7.10 0.89
CA ASP A 170 -9.10 -7.66 2.09
C ASP A 170 -8.48 -9.04 1.78
N ASP A 171 -9.24 -9.96 1.15
CA ASP A 171 -8.74 -11.29 0.73
C ASP A 171 -7.51 -11.16 -0.19
N ASN A 172 -7.53 -10.22 -1.14
CA ASN A 172 -6.40 -9.99 -2.04
C ASN A 172 -5.15 -9.47 -1.32
N MET A 173 -5.32 -8.62 -0.29
CA MET A 173 -4.19 -8.14 0.52
C MET A 173 -3.54 -9.32 1.25
N GLU A 174 -4.33 -10.20 1.87
CA GLU A 174 -3.81 -11.40 2.54
C GLU A 174 -3.11 -12.36 1.56
N ILE A 175 -3.66 -12.52 0.36
CA ILE A 175 -3.06 -13.36 -0.69
C ILE A 175 -1.73 -12.77 -1.18
N ALA A 176 -1.63 -11.44 -1.27
CA ALA A 176 -0.46 -10.75 -1.81
C ALA A 176 0.79 -10.87 -0.91
N GLU A 177 0.60 -11.08 0.40
CA GLU A 177 1.71 -11.25 1.34
C GLU A 177 2.44 -12.59 1.16
N LYS A 178 1.76 -13.62 0.63
CA LYS A 178 2.31 -14.98 0.51
C LYS A 178 3.58 -15.00 -0.34
N ARG A 179 4.52 -15.86 0.04
CA ARG A 179 5.72 -16.12 -0.77
C ARG A 179 5.38 -16.53 -2.21
N ASP A 180 6.06 -15.91 -3.17
CA ASP A 180 5.86 -16.09 -4.63
C ASP A 180 4.39 -15.88 -5.06
N ALA A 181 3.66 -14.96 -4.42
CA ALA A 181 2.23 -14.78 -4.65
C ALA A 181 1.88 -14.47 -6.12
N VAL A 182 2.70 -13.65 -6.78
CA VAL A 182 2.50 -13.21 -8.17
C VAL A 182 2.39 -14.38 -9.17
N ARG A 183 3.07 -15.49 -8.87
CA ARG A 183 3.11 -16.70 -9.72
C ARG A 183 2.18 -17.79 -9.23
N THR A 184 2.06 -17.95 -7.92
CA THR A 184 1.42 -19.12 -7.32
C THR A 184 -0.02 -18.89 -6.91
N GLN A 185 -0.43 -17.64 -6.69
CA GLN A 185 -1.75 -17.33 -6.16
C GLN A 185 -2.70 -16.78 -7.24
N LYS A 186 -3.98 -16.73 -6.88
CA LYS A 186 -5.04 -16.15 -7.71
C LYS A 186 -5.67 -14.99 -6.96
N PHE A 187 -5.86 -13.88 -7.67
CA PHE A 187 -6.43 -12.66 -7.11
C PHE A 187 -7.84 -12.44 -7.64
N TYR A 188 -8.71 -11.90 -6.80
CA TYR A 188 -10.00 -11.41 -7.22
C TYR A 188 -9.81 -10.18 -8.09
N PHE A 189 -10.27 -10.27 -9.33
CA PHE A 189 -10.27 -9.15 -10.25
C PHE A 189 -11.61 -9.06 -10.97
N ARG A 190 -12.01 -7.85 -11.37
CA ARG A 190 -13.25 -7.67 -12.10
C ARG A 190 -13.02 -8.11 -13.55
N GLN A 191 -13.87 -9.00 -14.04
CA GLN A 191 -13.69 -9.64 -15.35
C GLN A 191 -13.92 -8.64 -16.52
N THR A 192 -14.75 -7.63 -16.32
CA THR A 192 -15.18 -6.68 -17.36
C THR A 192 -14.40 -5.36 -17.31
N VAL A 193 -13.07 -5.44 -17.26
CA VAL A 193 -12.23 -4.27 -16.95
C VAL A 193 -11.45 -3.68 -18.14
N ALA A 194 -11.11 -4.41 -19.20
CA ALA A 194 -10.12 -3.86 -20.12
C ALA A 194 -10.28 -4.22 -21.62
N PRO A 195 -10.27 -3.21 -22.49
CA PRO A 195 -9.82 -3.28 -23.89
C PRO A 195 -8.31 -3.59 -24.00
N GLU A 196 -7.86 -4.03 -25.19
CA GLU A 196 -6.47 -4.44 -25.52
C GLU A 196 -5.34 -3.46 -25.11
N LEU A 197 -5.65 -2.19 -24.87
CA LEU A 197 -4.70 -1.12 -24.55
C LEU A 197 -3.96 -1.32 -23.22
N ILE A 198 -4.61 -1.86 -22.19
CA ILE A 198 -3.98 -2.02 -20.86
C ILE A 198 -2.93 -3.16 -20.88
N SER A 199 -3.07 -4.12 -21.79
CA SER A 199 -2.14 -5.26 -21.92
C SER A 199 -0.70 -4.82 -22.22
N LYS A 200 -0.48 -3.69 -22.91
CA LYS A 200 0.85 -3.19 -23.25
C LYS A 200 1.59 -2.59 -22.05
N TYR A 201 0.86 -2.07 -21.07
CA TYR A 201 1.42 -1.45 -19.87
C TYR A 201 1.70 -2.45 -18.74
N PHE A 202 1.28 -3.70 -18.92
CA PHE A 202 1.51 -4.78 -17.96
C PHE A 202 2.80 -5.54 -18.15
N ASP A 203 3.68 -5.19 -19.10
CA ASP A 203 4.82 -6.04 -19.44
C ASP A 203 5.71 -6.38 -18.24
N LEU A 204 5.97 -5.45 -17.32
CA LEU A 204 6.74 -5.75 -16.10
C LEU A 204 6.00 -6.75 -15.19
N ILE A 205 4.72 -6.50 -14.92
CA ILE A 205 3.89 -7.39 -14.09
C ILE A 205 3.72 -8.75 -14.77
N ARG A 206 3.57 -8.78 -16.10
CA ARG A 206 3.45 -9.98 -16.92
C ARG A 206 4.72 -10.81 -16.89
N LYS A 207 5.89 -10.18 -17.06
CA LYS A 207 7.20 -10.83 -16.95
C LYS A 207 7.42 -11.38 -15.54
N ARG A 208 6.94 -10.68 -14.50
CA ARG A 208 6.97 -11.17 -13.12
C ARG A 208 6.01 -12.34 -12.87
N SER A 209 4.78 -12.26 -13.36
CA SER A 209 3.78 -13.31 -13.20
C SER A 209 4.10 -14.59 -13.97
N ASN A 210 4.77 -14.49 -15.13
CA ASN A 210 5.16 -15.66 -15.92
C ASN A 210 6.58 -16.17 -15.60
N GLY A 211 7.28 -15.52 -14.66
CA GLY A 211 8.62 -15.91 -14.23
C GLY A 211 9.76 -15.52 -15.18
N THR A 212 9.50 -14.79 -16.26
CA THR A 212 10.58 -14.26 -17.15
C THR A 212 11.46 -13.25 -16.41
N GLN A 213 10.91 -12.57 -15.41
CA GLN A 213 11.62 -11.66 -14.52
C GLN A 213 11.21 -11.97 -13.10
N LEU A 214 12.15 -12.03 -12.15
CA LEU A 214 11.81 -12.24 -10.75
C LEU A 214 11.33 -10.93 -10.11
N THR A 215 10.51 -11.05 -9.06
CA THR A 215 10.37 -9.95 -8.10
C THR A 215 11.68 -9.78 -7.34
N ASN A 216 11.90 -8.60 -6.73
CA ASN A 216 13.10 -8.40 -5.93
C ASN A 216 13.13 -9.34 -4.72
N ALA A 217 11.98 -9.65 -4.13
CA ALA A 217 11.88 -10.66 -3.08
C ALA A 217 12.37 -12.04 -3.55
N MET A 218 11.88 -12.53 -4.69
CA MET A 218 12.29 -13.83 -5.24
C MET A 218 13.76 -13.84 -5.67
N TRP A 219 14.26 -12.74 -6.23
CA TRP A 219 15.68 -12.61 -6.55
C TRP A 219 16.57 -12.69 -5.30
N MET A 220 16.21 -11.96 -4.22
CA MET A 220 16.93 -12.01 -2.95
C MET A 220 16.90 -13.40 -2.32
N ARG A 221 15.76 -14.08 -2.37
CA ARG A 221 15.64 -15.48 -1.92
C ARG A 221 16.56 -16.40 -2.71
N GLN A 222 16.59 -16.26 -4.03
CA GLN A 222 17.47 -17.07 -4.87
C GLN A 222 18.94 -16.80 -4.55
N PHE A 223 19.32 -15.52 -4.38
CA PHE A 223 20.67 -15.15 -3.96
C PHE A 223 21.05 -15.85 -2.66
N ILE A 224 20.24 -15.71 -1.60
CA ILE A 224 20.49 -16.32 -0.28
C ILE A 224 20.54 -17.86 -0.38
N ALA A 225 19.57 -18.46 -1.07
CA ALA A 225 19.48 -19.92 -1.20
C ALA A 225 20.68 -20.55 -1.91
N THR A 226 21.39 -19.78 -2.75
CA THR A 226 22.59 -20.21 -3.47
C THR A 226 23.90 -19.75 -2.81
N HIS A 227 23.81 -19.01 -1.70
CA HIS A 227 24.98 -18.45 -1.04
C HIS A 227 25.82 -19.56 -0.36
N PRO A 228 27.16 -19.61 -0.54
CA PRO A 228 27.99 -20.70 -0.01
C PRO A 228 27.94 -20.88 1.52
N LYS A 229 27.62 -19.80 2.24
CA LYS A 229 27.52 -19.78 3.71
C LYS A 229 26.13 -20.07 4.24
N TYR A 230 25.12 -20.19 3.37
CA TYR A 230 23.76 -20.43 3.80
C TYR A 230 23.57 -21.90 4.18
N GLN A 231 23.08 -22.15 5.39
CA GLN A 231 22.94 -23.51 5.94
C GLN A 231 21.56 -24.13 5.71
N HIS A 232 20.72 -23.50 4.87
CA HIS A 232 19.34 -23.90 4.63
C HIS A 232 18.48 -23.94 5.91
N ASP A 233 18.81 -23.10 6.87
CA ASP A 233 18.20 -22.96 8.20
C ASP A 233 17.34 -21.70 8.34
N SER A 234 17.09 -21.00 7.23
CA SER A 234 16.42 -19.70 7.18
C SER A 234 17.17 -18.56 7.87
N ILE A 235 18.42 -18.76 8.30
CA ILE A 235 19.24 -17.72 8.93
C ILE A 235 20.07 -17.00 7.87
N VAL A 236 19.93 -15.67 7.82
CA VAL A 236 20.70 -14.74 7.01
C VAL A 236 21.73 -14.08 7.92
N THR A 237 22.95 -14.62 7.92
CA THR A 237 24.06 -14.10 8.74
C THR A 237 24.57 -12.76 8.23
N ASP A 238 25.35 -12.05 9.06
CA ASP A 238 25.96 -10.76 8.70
C ASP A 238 26.80 -10.83 7.41
N GLU A 239 27.50 -11.95 7.19
CA GLU A 239 28.28 -12.19 5.97
C GLU A 239 27.37 -12.28 4.73
N ILE A 240 26.29 -13.06 4.81
CA ILE A 240 25.30 -13.19 3.72
C ILE A 240 24.62 -11.83 3.46
N GLN A 241 24.28 -11.10 4.52
CA GLN A 241 23.65 -9.79 4.43
C GLN A 241 24.58 -8.78 3.76
N TYR A 242 25.86 -8.75 4.15
CA TYR A 242 26.87 -7.89 3.53
C TYR A 242 26.99 -8.16 2.03
N ASP A 243 27.14 -9.42 1.63
CA ASP A 243 27.27 -9.82 0.23
C ASP A 243 26.01 -9.50 -0.58
N LEU A 244 24.83 -9.67 0.03
CA LEU A 244 23.56 -9.28 -0.59
C LEU A 244 23.49 -7.76 -0.82
N MET A 245 23.83 -6.94 0.18
CA MET A 245 23.83 -5.48 0.06
C MET A 245 24.85 -5.01 -0.97
N TRP A 246 26.03 -5.61 -1.00
CA TRP A 246 27.05 -5.33 -2.01
C TRP A 246 26.52 -5.66 -3.41
N LYS A 247 25.83 -6.79 -3.56
CA LYS A 247 25.26 -7.17 -4.86
C LYS A 247 24.14 -6.21 -5.29
N ILE A 248 23.31 -5.75 -4.37
CA ILE A 248 22.29 -4.73 -4.62
C ILE A 248 22.94 -3.43 -5.09
N GLN A 249 23.99 -2.95 -4.41
CA GLN A 249 24.71 -1.74 -4.80
C GLN A 249 25.25 -1.83 -6.24
N GLN A 250 25.80 -2.98 -6.63
CA GLN A 250 26.24 -3.21 -8.01
C GLN A 250 25.10 -3.14 -9.02
N LEU A 251 23.91 -3.63 -8.68
CA LEU A 251 22.73 -3.60 -9.56
C LEU A 251 22.15 -2.19 -9.71
N THR A 252 22.23 -1.37 -8.66
CA THR A 252 21.74 0.02 -8.70
C THR A 252 22.64 0.92 -9.54
N ASN A 253 23.93 0.57 -9.70
CA ASN A 253 24.90 1.35 -10.48
C ASN A 253 24.97 0.97 -11.98
N GLN A 254 24.04 0.12 -12.47
CA GLN A 254 23.93 -0.29 -13.87
C GLN A 254 22.78 0.43 -14.58
#